data_AF-A0A7Y1XZV6-F1
#
_entry.id   AF-A0A7Y1XZV6-F1
#
_cell.length_a   1.000
_cell.length_b   1.000
_cell.length_c   1.000
_cell.angle_alpha   90.00
_cell.angle_beta   90.00
_cell.angle_gamma   90.00
#
_symmetry.space_group_name_H-M   'P 1'
#
loop_
_entity.id
_entity.type
_entity.pdbx_description
1 polymer ?
#
loop_
_entity_poly.entity_id
_entity_poly.type
_entity_poly.pdbx_seq_one_letter_code
_entity_poly.pdbx_strand_id
1 'polypeptide(L)'
;MLEALERYPTTLGQPWIFLLLLLCMALLAYVHNMYPARFFKLFKSTFNERMTRQVMREEMVFSHRASLILLLTSALAFAMLIWLIAGYFMETSVPDLRLYWILLAGVSAWVIGRQLIRSSLEQLLDQDYGLREFNFVSALIYKAMCFGFVPLAFLLAFLDMDVIPVLLILTGTWLLLGMGFRFYRGWMIGRHYKAPFFYTILYLCALELIPTLVLIRFIQSHVQN
;
A
#
# COMPACT_ATOMS: atom_id res chain seq x y z
N MET A 1 27.32 -24.81 10.20
CA MET A 1 27.60 -23.37 9.99
C MET A 1 27.97 -23.03 8.55
N LEU A 2 28.45 -23.99 7.73
CA LEU A 2 28.68 -23.80 6.28
C LEU A 2 27.43 -24.09 5.41
N GLU A 3 26.47 -24.89 5.88
CA GLU A 3 25.23 -25.20 5.13
C GLU A 3 24.22 -24.02 5.07
N ALA A 4 24.37 -23.01 5.92
CA ALA A 4 23.51 -21.82 5.90
C ALA A 4 23.87 -20.85 4.75
N LEU A 5 25.06 -21.00 4.15
CA LEU A 5 25.56 -20.12 3.08
C LEU A 5 25.21 -20.63 1.67
N GLU A 6 24.86 -21.91 1.50
CA GLU A 6 24.47 -22.46 0.20
C GLU A 6 22.97 -22.29 -0.13
N ARG A 7 22.13 -21.95 0.85
CA ARG A 7 20.66 -21.99 0.68
C ARG A 7 20.02 -20.75 0.02
N TYR A 8 20.79 -19.69 -0.27
CA TYR A 8 20.22 -18.37 -0.58
C TYR A 8 20.56 -17.70 -1.95
N PRO A 9 21.02 -18.36 -3.03
CA PRO A 9 21.17 -17.67 -4.31
C PRO A 9 19.97 -17.75 -5.27
N THR A 10 18.88 -18.48 -4.97
CA THR A 10 17.86 -18.81 -6.01
C THR A 10 16.47 -18.22 -5.86
N THR A 11 16.09 -17.60 -4.74
CA THR A 11 14.71 -17.12 -4.53
C THR A 11 14.52 -15.62 -4.80
N LEU A 12 15.48 -14.75 -4.44
CA LEU A 12 15.29 -13.30 -4.55
C LEU A 12 15.41 -12.74 -5.98
N GLY A 13 16.15 -13.42 -6.86
CA GLY A 13 16.40 -13.00 -8.26
C GLY A 13 15.63 -13.82 -9.31
N GLN A 14 14.45 -14.34 -9.01
CA GLN A 14 13.72 -15.17 -9.97
C GLN A 14 13.24 -14.36 -11.20
N PRO A 15 13.26 -14.92 -12.42
CA PRO A 15 12.94 -14.17 -13.65
C PRO A 15 11.56 -13.52 -13.64
N TRP A 16 10.58 -14.13 -12.98
CA TRP A 16 9.23 -13.58 -12.88
C TRP A 16 9.15 -12.34 -11.98
N ILE A 17 10.06 -12.20 -11.00
CA ILE A 17 10.17 -11.00 -10.14
C ILE A 17 10.64 -9.82 -10.98
N PHE A 18 11.64 -10.04 -11.84
CA PHE A 18 12.10 -9.04 -12.80
C PHE A 18 10.97 -8.59 -13.73
N LEU A 19 10.20 -9.54 -14.29
CA LEU A 19 9.06 -9.24 -15.15
C LEU A 19 7.97 -8.44 -14.43
N LEU A 20 7.68 -8.75 -13.16
CA LEU A 20 6.71 -8.00 -12.36
C LEU A 20 7.17 -6.58 -12.01
N LEU A 21 8.46 -6.39 -11.70
CA LEU A 21 9.02 -5.06 -11.48
C LEU A 21 8.99 -4.23 -12.76
N LEU A 22 9.35 -4.84 -13.88
CA LEU A 22 9.29 -4.20 -15.20
C LEU A 22 7.84 -3.82 -15.54
N LEU A 23 6.87 -4.68 -15.23
CA LEU A 23 5.45 -4.37 -15.35
C LEU A 23 5.05 -3.18 -14.46
N CYS A 24 5.47 -3.16 -13.19
CA CYS A 24 5.17 -2.04 -12.28
C CYS A 24 5.77 -0.71 -12.80
N MET A 25 7.01 -0.73 -13.27
CA MET A 25 7.67 0.42 -13.87
C MET A 25 6.98 0.87 -15.16
N ALA A 26 6.59 -0.07 -16.03
CA ALA A 26 5.85 0.22 -17.26
C ALA A 26 4.49 0.86 -16.96
N LEU A 27 3.75 0.38 -15.96
CA LEU A 27 2.49 0.97 -15.54
C LEU A 27 2.67 2.38 -14.96
N LEU A 28 3.70 2.60 -14.13
CA LEU A 28 4.04 3.94 -13.63
C LEU A 28 4.41 4.89 -14.76
N ALA A 29 5.26 4.46 -15.69
CA ALA A 29 5.67 5.23 -16.85
C ALA A 29 4.47 5.56 -17.76
N TYR A 30 3.57 4.60 -17.96
CA TYR A 30 2.33 4.79 -18.73
C TYR A 30 1.45 5.88 -18.11
N VAL A 31 1.23 5.85 -16.79
CA VAL A 31 0.44 6.89 -16.11
C VAL A 31 1.14 8.25 -16.18
N HIS A 32 2.47 8.28 -16.01
CA HIS A 32 3.25 9.51 -16.08
C HIS A 32 3.15 10.15 -17.48
N ASN A 33 3.28 9.36 -18.56
CA ASN A 33 3.30 9.86 -19.92
C ASN A 33 1.90 10.24 -20.45
N MET A 34 0.88 9.40 -20.18
CA MET A 34 -0.49 9.65 -20.67
C MET A 34 -1.23 10.70 -19.84
N TYR A 35 -0.87 10.86 -18.56
CA TYR A 35 -1.59 11.72 -17.64
C TYR A 35 -0.65 12.58 -16.74
N PRO A 36 0.32 13.31 -17.31
CA PRO A 36 1.37 14.01 -16.55
C PRO A 36 0.81 15.06 -15.59
N ALA A 37 -0.14 15.89 -16.06
CA ALA A 37 -0.78 16.90 -15.22
C ALA A 37 -1.53 16.29 -14.04
N ARG A 38 -2.16 15.12 -14.23
CA ARG A 38 -2.90 14.40 -13.18
C ARG A 38 -1.95 13.74 -12.19
N PHE A 39 -0.87 13.12 -12.70
CA PHE A 39 0.17 12.52 -11.88
C PHE A 39 0.73 13.52 -10.86
N PHE A 40 1.13 14.71 -11.32
CA PHE A 40 1.63 15.76 -10.44
C PHE A 40 0.55 16.35 -9.52
N LYS A 41 -0.69 16.53 -10.00
CA LYS A 41 -1.82 16.97 -9.16
C LYS A 41 -2.10 15.98 -8.03
N LEU A 42 -2.13 14.68 -8.32
CA LEU A 42 -2.35 13.62 -7.33
C LEU A 42 -1.23 13.61 -6.29
N PHE A 43 0.04 13.71 -6.73
CA PHE A 43 1.16 13.75 -5.81
C PHE A 43 1.15 15.00 -4.91
N LYS A 44 0.91 16.19 -5.49
CA LYS A 44 0.78 17.44 -4.72
C LYS A 44 -0.42 17.43 -3.79
N SER A 45 -1.52 16.79 -4.19
CA SER A 45 -2.72 16.64 -3.36
C SER A 45 -2.44 15.81 -2.11
N THR A 46 -1.46 14.91 -2.11
CA THR A 46 -1.08 14.15 -0.90
C THR A 46 -0.60 15.08 0.20
N PHE A 47 0.10 16.16 -0.15
CA PHE A 47 0.69 17.10 0.81
C PHE A 47 -0.18 18.34 1.07
N ASN A 48 -1.01 18.76 0.12
CA ASN A 48 -1.79 19.99 0.22
C ASN A 48 -3.30 19.72 0.38
N GLU A 49 -3.86 20.12 1.54
CA GLU A 49 -5.30 19.98 1.87
C GLU A 49 -6.20 20.76 0.91
N ARG A 50 -5.82 21.98 0.52
CA ARG A 50 -6.63 22.78 -0.42
C ARG A 50 -6.73 22.10 -1.78
N MET A 51 -5.61 21.56 -2.25
CA MET A 51 -5.56 20.79 -3.50
C MET A 51 -6.36 19.48 -3.38
N THR A 52 -6.33 18.82 -2.22
CA THR A 52 -7.16 17.63 -1.94
C THR A 52 -8.63 17.92 -2.18
N ARG A 53 -9.16 18.98 -1.56
CA ARG A 53 -10.57 19.36 -1.69
C ARG A 53 -10.93 19.80 -3.10
N GLN A 54 -10.01 20.45 -3.80
CA GLN A 54 -10.20 20.80 -5.21
C GLN A 54 -10.33 19.54 -6.07
N VAL A 55 -9.40 18.58 -5.94
CA VAL A 55 -9.46 17.33 -6.72
C VAL A 55 -10.69 16.49 -6.35
N MET A 56 -11.12 16.49 -5.08
CA MET A 56 -12.37 15.84 -4.65
C MET A 56 -13.63 16.43 -5.30
N ARG A 57 -13.66 17.75 -5.53
CA ARG A 57 -14.79 18.44 -6.19
C ARG A 57 -14.77 18.25 -7.70
N GLU A 58 -13.59 18.25 -8.29
CA GLU A 58 -13.41 18.06 -9.73
C GLU A 58 -13.64 16.59 -10.13
N GLU A 59 -13.30 15.61 -9.28
CA GLU A 59 -13.32 14.19 -9.66
C GLU A 59 -13.60 13.22 -8.51
N MET A 60 -14.28 12.11 -8.84
CA MET A 60 -14.28 10.91 -8.00
C MET A 60 -12.96 10.16 -8.20
N VAL A 61 -12.11 10.09 -7.17
CA VAL A 61 -10.79 9.44 -7.21
C VAL A 61 -10.81 7.98 -7.65
N PHE A 62 -11.97 7.33 -7.70
CA PHE A 62 -12.13 5.96 -8.20
C PHE A 62 -12.60 5.84 -9.66
N SER A 63 -13.06 6.92 -10.30
CA SER A 63 -13.63 6.85 -11.66
C SER A 63 -12.60 6.98 -12.78
N HIS A 64 -11.41 7.54 -12.51
CA HIS A 64 -10.44 7.78 -13.58
C HIS A 64 -9.44 6.62 -13.75
N ARG A 65 -9.26 6.18 -15.00
CA ARG A 65 -8.37 5.08 -15.43
C ARG A 65 -6.97 5.15 -14.79
N ALA A 66 -6.33 6.32 -14.81
CA ALA A 66 -5.03 6.57 -14.18
C ALA A 66 -4.98 6.19 -12.68
N SER A 67 -6.04 6.48 -11.94
CA SER A 67 -6.11 6.21 -10.50
C SER A 67 -6.24 4.72 -10.19
N LEU A 68 -6.97 3.97 -11.03
CA LEU A 68 -7.07 2.52 -10.95
C LEU A 68 -5.74 1.85 -11.30
N ILE A 69 -5.03 2.36 -12.32
CA ILE A 69 -3.70 1.84 -12.69
C ILE A 69 -2.70 2.07 -11.55
N LEU A 70 -2.70 3.25 -10.93
CA LEU A 70 -1.86 3.51 -9.75
C LEU A 70 -2.24 2.61 -8.56
N LEU A 71 -3.53 2.36 -8.36
CA LEU A 71 -3.98 1.45 -7.31
C LEU A 71 -3.49 0.02 -7.55
N LEU A 72 -3.64 -0.48 -8.76
CA LEU A 72 -3.15 -1.80 -9.17
C LEU A 72 -1.64 -1.91 -8.97
N THR A 73 -0.89 -0.89 -9.44
CA THR A 73 0.57 -0.88 -9.32
C THR A 73 1.01 -0.84 -7.86
N SER A 74 0.31 -0.08 -7.01
CA SER A 74 0.57 -0.06 -5.57
C SER A 74 0.30 -1.41 -4.89
N ALA A 75 -0.75 -2.13 -5.32
CA ALA A 75 -1.06 -3.46 -4.79
C ALA A 75 -0.02 -4.50 -5.23
N LEU A 76 0.39 -4.48 -6.51
CA LEU A 76 1.44 -5.35 -7.04
C LEU A 76 2.77 -5.15 -6.30
N ALA A 77 3.21 -3.90 -6.16
CA ALA A 77 4.46 -3.57 -5.48
C ALA A 77 4.41 -3.91 -3.98
N PHE A 78 3.27 -3.69 -3.32
CA PHE A 78 3.13 -3.98 -1.89
C PHE A 78 3.08 -5.50 -1.62
N ALA A 79 2.34 -6.27 -2.42
CA ALA A 79 2.33 -7.73 -2.32
C ALA A 79 3.72 -8.32 -2.56
N MET A 80 4.46 -7.75 -3.52
CA MET A 80 5.84 -8.15 -3.81
C MET A 80 6.79 -7.86 -2.63
N LEU A 81 6.68 -6.70 -1.99
CA LEU A 81 7.44 -6.40 -0.77
C LEU A 81 7.13 -7.39 0.36
N ILE A 82 5.85 -7.69 0.59
CA ILE A 82 5.47 -8.67 1.62
C ILE A 82 6.09 -10.03 1.31
N TRP A 83 6.06 -10.46 0.05
CA TRP A 83 6.64 -11.72 -0.38
C TRP A 83 8.17 -11.75 -0.15
N LEU A 84 8.89 -10.68 -0.54
CA LEU A 84 10.35 -10.56 -0.32
C LEU A 84 10.71 -10.59 1.17
N ILE A 85 9.95 -9.89 2.01
CA ILE A 85 10.15 -9.88 3.46
C ILE A 85 9.84 -11.26 4.07
N ALA A 86 8.75 -11.90 3.63
CA ALA A 86 8.37 -13.23 4.10
C ALA A 86 9.45 -14.26 3.73
N GLY A 87 9.98 -14.23 2.51
CA GLY A 87 11.06 -15.12 2.08
C GLY A 87 12.38 -14.91 2.83
N TYR A 88 12.61 -13.72 3.40
CA TYR A 88 13.79 -13.45 4.24
C TYR A 88 13.63 -13.96 5.68
N PHE A 89 12.45 -13.77 6.29
CA PHE A 89 12.23 -14.09 7.72
C PHE A 89 11.62 -15.47 7.97
N MET A 90 10.93 -16.05 7.00
CA MET A 90 10.12 -17.25 7.18
C MET A 90 10.48 -18.28 6.11
N GLU A 91 10.78 -19.51 6.53
CA GLU A 91 10.85 -20.63 5.60
C GLU A 91 9.43 -20.94 5.11
N THR A 92 9.21 -20.89 3.81
CA THR A 92 7.90 -21.15 3.20
C THR A 92 7.88 -22.54 2.57
N SER A 93 6.81 -23.29 2.81
CA SER A 93 6.55 -24.62 2.24
C SER A 93 5.83 -24.53 0.87
N VAL A 94 5.21 -23.40 0.57
CA VAL A 94 4.40 -23.15 -0.63
C VAL A 94 5.29 -22.68 -1.79
N PRO A 95 5.04 -23.12 -3.05
CA PRO A 95 5.77 -22.62 -4.21
C PRO A 95 5.72 -21.10 -4.35
N ASP A 96 6.88 -20.48 -4.61
CA ASP A 96 7.12 -19.03 -4.64
C ASP A 96 6.05 -18.24 -5.41
N LEU A 97 5.75 -18.65 -6.64
CA LEU A 97 4.79 -17.96 -7.51
C LEU A 97 3.36 -18.05 -6.95
N ARG A 98 2.97 -19.20 -6.39
CA ARG A 98 1.62 -19.41 -5.83
C ARG A 98 1.44 -18.55 -4.59
N LEU A 99 2.45 -18.49 -3.73
CA LEU A 99 2.44 -17.63 -2.55
C LEU A 99 2.30 -16.15 -2.94
N TYR A 100 3.01 -15.69 -3.97
CA TYR A 100 2.86 -14.33 -4.47
C TYR A 100 1.41 -14.01 -4.90
N TRP A 101 0.76 -14.87 -5.69
CA TRP A 101 -0.62 -14.65 -6.12
C TRP A 101 -1.62 -14.64 -4.95
N ILE A 102 -1.40 -15.50 -3.95
CA ILE A 102 -2.17 -15.51 -2.70
C ILE A 102 -2.01 -14.18 -1.95
N LEU A 103 -0.77 -13.69 -1.81
CA LEU A 103 -0.49 -12.41 -1.16
C LEU A 103 -1.09 -11.25 -1.94
N LEU A 104 -1.01 -11.26 -3.27
CA LEU A 104 -1.64 -10.25 -4.12
C LEU A 104 -3.16 -10.26 -3.97
N ALA A 105 -3.77 -11.44 -3.93
CA ALA A 105 -5.20 -11.58 -3.69
C ALA A 105 -5.58 -11.05 -2.30
N GLY A 106 -4.80 -11.37 -1.26
CA GLY A 106 -4.99 -10.86 0.11
C GLY A 106 -4.86 -9.34 0.21
N VAL A 107 -3.83 -8.76 -0.41
CA VAL A 107 -3.64 -7.29 -0.48
C VAL A 107 -4.78 -6.64 -1.26
N SER A 108 -5.19 -7.21 -2.38
CA SER A 108 -6.29 -6.69 -3.20
C SER A 108 -7.62 -6.76 -2.43
N ALA A 109 -7.90 -7.89 -1.78
CA ALA A 109 -9.06 -8.05 -0.91
C ALA A 109 -9.04 -7.08 0.27
N TRP A 110 -7.87 -6.79 0.84
CA TRP A 110 -7.72 -5.76 1.87
C TRP A 110 -8.03 -4.36 1.35
N VAL A 111 -7.53 -3.99 0.17
CA VAL A 111 -7.79 -2.69 -0.48
C VAL A 111 -9.26 -2.52 -0.88
N ILE A 112 -9.91 -3.58 -1.36
CA ILE A 112 -11.33 -3.55 -1.73
C ILE A 112 -12.21 -3.58 -0.47
N GLY A 113 -11.90 -4.48 0.47
CA GLY A 113 -12.63 -4.64 1.72
C GLY A 113 -12.64 -3.36 2.54
N ARG A 114 -11.51 -2.66 2.67
CA ARG A 114 -11.49 -1.35 3.33
C ARG A 114 -12.41 -0.35 2.62
N GLN A 115 -12.46 -0.36 1.29
CA GLN A 115 -13.28 0.58 0.51
C GLN A 115 -14.77 0.30 0.67
N LEU A 116 -15.15 -0.98 0.73
CA LEU A 116 -16.52 -1.42 0.97
C LEU A 116 -16.99 -1.03 2.38
N ILE A 117 -16.21 -1.35 3.42
CA ILE A 117 -16.53 -0.98 4.81
C ILE A 117 -16.71 0.54 4.93
N ARG A 118 -15.79 1.31 4.32
CA ARG A 118 -15.84 2.77 4.28
C ARG A 118 -17.13 3.28 3.63
N SER A 119 -17.48 2.75 2.47
CA SER A 119 -18.69 3.15 1.75
C SER A 119 -19.97 2.77 2.49
N SER A 120 -19.99 1.62 3.17
CA SER A 120 -21.14 1.21 3.99
C SER A 120 -21.31 2.11 5.21
N LEU A 121 -20.23 2.51 5.87
CA LEU A 121 -20.29 3.47 6.99
C LEU A 121 -20.74 4.86 6.53
N GLU A 122 -20.29 5.34 5.37
CA GLU A 122 -20.78 6.60 4.80
C GLU A 122 -22.29 6.60 4.56
N GLN A 123 -22.88 5.45 4.17
CA GLN A 123 -24.33 5.32 3.99
C GLN A 123 -25.09 5.19 5.31
N LEU A 124 -24.45 4.64 6.35
CA LEU A 124 -25.07 4.44 7.66
C LEU A 124 -25.05 5.71 8.54
N LEU A 125 -24.05 6.57 8.35
CA LEU A 125 -23.92 7.83 9.05
C LEU A 125 -24.56 8.96 8.24
N ASP A 126 -25.67 9.49 8.75
CA ASP A 126 -26.41 10.60 8.14
C ASP A 126 -25.61 11.93 8.10
N GLN A 127 -24.48 12.00 8.83
CA GLN A 127 -23.55 13.12 8.81
C GLN A 127 -22.15 12.69 8.35
N ASP A 128 -21.70 13.34 7.27
CA ASP A 128 -20.37 13.14 6.69
C ASP A 128 -19.34 13.96 7.51
N TYR A 129 -18.87 13.40 8.64
CA TYR A 129 -17.86 14.01 9.55
C TYR A 129 -16.45 14.10 8.91
N GLY A 130 -16.36 14.43 7.62
CA GLY A 130 -15.11 14.40 6.85
C GLY A 130 -14.67 12.99 6.44
N LEU A 131 -15.56 12.01 6.54
CA LEU A 131 -15.29 10.59 6.22
C LEU A 131 -14.87 10.43 4.76
N ARG A 132 -15.61 11.09 3.86
CA ARG A 132 -15.30 11.08 2.43
C ARG A 132 -13.94 11.71 2.12
N GLU A 133 -13.57 12.78 2.82
CA GLU A 133 -12.25 13.43 2.66
C GLU A 133 -11.12 12.54 3.18
N PHE A 134 -11.33 11.89 4.32
CA PHE A 134 -10.37 10.93 4.84
C PHE A 134 -10.18 9.72 3.91
N ASN A 135 -11.26 9.16 3.38
CA ASN A 135 -11.22 8.04 2.46
C ASN A 135 -10.43 8.38 1.19
N PHE A 136 -10.69 9.57 0.66
CA PHE A 136 -9.95 10.10 -0.48
C PHE A 136 -8.45 10.24 -0.19
N VAL A 137 -8.09 10.87 0.93
CA VAL A 137 -6.70 11.09 1.33
C VAL A 137 -5.97 9.77 1.61
N SER A 138 -6.61 8.83 2.32
CA SER A 138 -5.99 7.54 2.65
C SER A 138 -5.74 6.69 1.39
N ALA A 139 -6.65 6.74 0.40
CA ALA A 139 -6.46 6.11 -0.90
C ALA A 139 -5.36 6.78 -1.73
N LEU A 140 -5.24 8.11 -1.65
CA LEU A 140 -4.20 8.87 -2.34
C LEU A 140 -2.80 8.57 -1.77
N ILE A 141 -2.67 8.53 -0.44
CA ILE A 141 -1.43 8.16 0.24
C ILE A 141 -1.01 6.74 -0.16
N TYR A 142 -1.96 5.80 -0.22
CA TYR A 142 -1.65 4.43 -0.65
C TYR A 142 -0.98 4.38 -2.03
N LYS A 143 -1.55 5.12 -2.99
CA LYS A 143 -1.03 5.22 -4.36
C LYS A 143 0.33 5.89 -4.38
N ALA A 144 0.54 6.91 -3.54
CA ALA A 144 1.82 7.59 -3.40
C ALA A 144 2.90 6.69 -2.78
N MET A 145 2.56 5.78 -1.86
CA MET A 145 3.54 4.86 -1.26
C MET A 145 4.17 3.90 -2.28
N CYS A 146 3.49 3.64 -3.40
CA CYS A 146 4.02 2.85 -4.52
C CYS A 146 5.38 3.36 -5.01
N PHE A 147 5.61 4.68 -5.02
CA PHE A 147 6.88 5.27 -5.46
C PHE A 147 8.06 4.87 -4.59
N GLY A 148 7.84 4.57 -3.31
CA GLY A 148 8.86 3.98 -2.46
C GLY A 148 8.88 2.46 -2.53
N PHE A 149 7.72 1.82 -2.69
CA PHE A 149 7.65 0.36 -2.73
C PHE A 149 8.36 -0.26 -3.94
N VAL A 150 8.21 0.31 -5.13
CA VAL A 150 8.86 -0.21 -6.35
C VAL A 150 10.40 -0.21 -6.25
N PRO A 151 11.08 0.92 -5.93
CA PRO A 151 12.53 0.91 -5.81
C PRO A 151 13.01 0.07 -4.62
N LEU A 152 12.30 0.06 -3.49
CA LEU A 152 12.67 -0.81 -2.36
C LEU A 152 12.56 -2.29 -2.73
N ALA A 153 11.52 -2.68 -3.46
CA ALA A 153 11.33 -4.05 -3.92
C ALA A 153 12.41 -4.44 -4.96
N PHE A 154 12.81 -3.51 -5.82
CA PHE A 154 13.94 -3.71 -6.74
C PHE A 154 15.25 -3.94 -5.98
N LEU A 155 15.56 -3.09 -5.00
CA LEU A 155 16.78 -3.23 -4.20
C LEU A 155 16.77 -4.53 -3.38
N LEU A 156 15.65 -4.89 -2.74
CA LEU A 156 15.55 -6.13 -1.99
C LEU A 156 15.67 -7.39 -2.85
N ALA A 157 15.26 -7.33 -4.12
CA ALA A 157 15.32 -8.48 -5.02
C ALA A 157 16.71 -8.73 -5.63
N PHE A 158 17.49 -7.66 -5.88
CA PHE A 158 18.71 -7.75 -6.70
C PHE A 158 20.01 -7.36 -5.98
N LEU A 159 19.95 -6.85 -4.76
CA LEU A 159 21.14 -6.45 -4.01
C LEU A 159 21.65 -7.59 -3.11
N ASP A 160 22.95 -7.55 -2.80
CA ASP A 160 23.63 -8.60 -2.04
C ASP A 160 23.06 -8.77 -0.62
N MET A 161 23.27 -9.96 -0.04
CA MET A 161 22.70 -10.33 1.26
C MET A 161 23.16 -9.42 2.41
N ASP A 162 24.38 -8.88 2.33
CA ASP A 162 24.98 -8.04 3.37
C ASP A 162 24.21 -6.73 3.59
N VAL A 163 23.50 -6.24 2.57
CA VAL A 163 22.75 -4.98 2.63
C VAL A 163 21.26 -5.17 2.89
N ILE A 164 20.76 -6.42 2.86
CA ILE A 164 19.34 -6.72 3.12
C ILE A 164 18.86 -6.22 4.49
N PRO A 165 19.59 -6.39 5.61
CA PRO A 165 19.15 -5.88 6.91
C PRO A 165 18.91 -4.36 6.89
N VAL A 166 19.78 -3.61 6.21
CA VAL A 166 19.65 -2.16 6.06
C VAL A 166 18.43 -1.82 5.20
N LEU A 167 18.22 -2.54 4.09
CA LEU A 167 17.05 -2.36 3.22
C LEU A 167 15.73 -2.71 3.93
N LEU A 168 15.72 -3.69 4.83
CA LEU A 168 14.55 -4.02 5.65
C LEU A 168 14.24 -2.92 6.66
N ILE A 169 15.25 -2.32 7.29
CA ILE A 169 15.08 -1.14 8.16
C ILE A 169 14.53 0.03 7.34
N LEU A 170 15.07 0.28 6.14
CA LEU A 170 14.57 1.33 5.23
C LEU A 170 13.12 1.07 4.81
N THR A 171 12.76 -0.19 4.54
CA THR A 171 11.39 -0.57 4.18
C THR A 171 10.44 -0.38 5.37
N GLY A 172 10.85 -0.81 6.57
CA GLY A 172 10.09 -0.63 7.80
C GLY A 172 9.88 0.85 8.14
N THR A 173 10.93 1.67 8.03
CA THR A 173 10.83 3.12 8.24
C THR A 173 9.93 3.80 7.21
N TRP A 174 10.00 3.41 5.93
CA TRP A 174 9.09 3.92 4.90
C TRP A 174 7.62 3.58 5.18
N LEU A 175 7.34 2.34 5.61
CA LEU A 175 5.99 1.92 6.01
C LEU A 175 5.49 2.70 7.22
N LEU A 176 6.31 2.85 8.26
CA LEU A 176 5.99 3.62 9.46
C LEU A 176 5.73 5.09 9.14
N LEU A 177 6.54 5.71 8.28
CA LEU A 177 6.32 7.08 7.82
C LEU A 177 4.99 7.23 7.08
N GLY A 178 4.65 6.29 6.19
CA GLY A 178 3.36 6.32 5.50
C GLY A 178 2.16 6.12 6.43
N MET A 179 2.26 5.23 7.42
CA MET A 179 1.22 5.05 8.44
C MET A 179 1.09 6.29 9.35
N GLY A 180 2.21 6.85 9.79
CA GLY A 180 2.24 8.07 10.58
C GLY A 180 1.65 9.27 9.83
N PHE A 181 1.98 9.42 8.54
CA PHE A 181 1.42 10.47 7.69
C PHE A 181 -0.09 10.32 7.50
N ARG A 182 -0.59 9.09 7.34
CA ARG A 182 -2.04 8.81 7.32
C ARG A 182 -2.72 9.20 8.61
N PHE A 183 -2.14 8.81 9.75
CA PHE A 183 -2.68 9.14 11.06
C PHE A 183 -2.73 10.65 11.28
N TYR A 184 -1.64 11.35 10.95
CA TYR A 184 -1.57 12.81 11.00
C TYR A 184 -2.65 13.47 10.13
N ARG A 185 -2.83 13.02 8.89
CA ARG A 185 -3.87 13.55 7.99
C ARG A 185 -5.27 13.27 8.51
N GLY A 186 -5.54 12.07 9.04
CA GLY A 186 -6.82 11.74 9.66
C GLY A 186 -7.14 12.62 10.86
N TRP A 187 -6.14 12.88 11.69
CA TRP A 187 -6.25 13.80 12.82
C TRP A 187 -6.59 15.24 12.38
N MET A 188 -5.89 15.75 11.37
CA MET A 188 -6.12 17.09 10.81
C MET A 188 -7.55 17.24 10.26
N ILE A 189 -8.04 16.24 9.53
CA ILE A 189 -9.41 16.21 9.00
C ILE A 189 -10.43 16.20 10.14
N GLY A 190 -10.25 15.33 11.15
CA GLY A 190 -11.14 15.27 12.31
C GLY A 190 -11.27 16.60 13.05
N ARG A 191 -10.16 17.33 13.22
CA ARG A 191 -10.18 18.69 13.80
C ARG A 191 -10.93 19.71 12.94
N HIS A 192 -10.79 19.62 11.61
CA HIS A 192 -11.44 20.55 10.70
C HIS A 192 -12.96 20.43 10.71
N TYR A 193 -13.48 19.20 10.76
CA TYR A 193 -14.92 18.93 10.79
C TYR A 193 -15.51 18.97 12.21
N LYS A 194 -14.74 19.40 13.22
CA LYS A 194 -15.13 19.41 14.64
C LYS A 194 -15.69 18.07 15.11
N ALA A 195 -15.21 16.97 14.53
CA ALA A 195 -15.62 15.64 14.96
C ALA A 195 -15.19 15.44 16.42
N PRO A 196 -16.05 14.84 17.27
CA PRO A 196 -15.63 14.53 18.63
C PRO A 196 -14.40 13.63 18.59
N PHE A 197 -13.44 13.89 19.47
CA PHE A 197 -12.17 13.15 19.53
C PHE A 197 -12.38 11.64 19.57
N PHE A 198 -13.40 11.18 20.30
CA PHE A 198 -13.79 9.77 20.39
C PHE A 198 -14.17 9.18 19.03
N TYR A 199 -14.96 9.88 18.21
CA TYR A 199 -15.36 9.42 16.88
C TYR A 199 -14.16 9.35 15.91
N THR A 200 -13.22 10.29 16.02
CA THR A 200 -12.00 10.27 15.18
C THR A 200 -11.14 9.05 15.50
N ILE A 201 -10.96 8.72 16.78
CA ILE A 201 -10.19 7.54 17.21
C ILE A 201 -10.92 6.25 16.85
N LEU A 202 -12.20 6.13 17.19
CA LEU A 202 -13.00 4.95 16.92
C LEU A 202 -12.98 4.63 15.42
N TYR A 203 -13.09 5.65 14.59
CA TYR A 203 -13.06 5.51 13.14
C TYR A 203 -11.67 5.07 12.62
N LEU A 204 -10.59 5.71 13.07
CA LEU A 204 -9.23 5.27 12.71
C LEU A 204 -8.97 3.81 13.12
N CYS A 205 -9.34 3.45 14.34
CA CYS A 205 -9.14 2.10 14.85
C CYS A 205 -10.01 1.07 14.13
N ALA A 206 -11.29 1.37 13.88
CA ALA A 206 -12.21 0.43 13.24
C ALA A 206 -11.93 0.25 11.75
N LEU A 207 -11.59 1.31 11.01
CA LEU A 207 -11.42 1.24 9.56
C LEU A 207 -9.99 1.11 9.07
N GLU A 208 -8.98 1.35 9.91
CA GLU A 208 -7.58 1.08 9.55
C GLU A 208 -7.01 -0.11 10.31
N LEU A 209 -7.23 -0.21 11.63
CA LEU A 209 -6.63 -1.28 12.43
C LEU A 209 -7.27 -2.65 12.12
N ILE A 210 -8.60 -2.77 12.09
CA ILE A 210 -9.27 -4.06 11.87
C ILE A 210 -8.88 -4.70 10.52
N PRO A 211 -8.97 -4.00 9.36
CA PRO A 211 -8.58 -4.60 8.09
C PRO A 211 -7.09 -4.98 8.06
N THR A 212 -6.21 -4.19 8.67
CA THR A 212 -4.78 -4.53 8.73
C THR A 212 -4.51 -5.76 9.59
N LEU A 213 -5.21 -5.94 10.71
CA LEU A 213 -5.12 -7.14 11.54
C LEU A 213 -5.57 -8.39 10.79
N VAL A 214 -6.67 -8.29 10.02
CA VAL A 214 -7.15 -9.38 9.17
C VAL A 214 -6.11 -9.76 8.12
N LEU A 215 -5.47 -8.77 7.49
CA LEU A 215 -4.40 -9.02 6.51
C LEU A 215 -3.19 -9.71 7.16
N ILE A 216 -2.75 -9.26 8.34
CA ILE A 216 -1.63 -9.89 9.06
C ILE A 216 -1.94 -11.35 9.40
N ARG A 217 -3.15 -11.63 9.90
CA ARG A 217 -3.58 -13.00 10.19
C ARG A 217 -3.64 -13.86 8.93
N PHE A 218 -4.13 -13.31 7.82
CA PHE A 218 -4.16 -13.99 6.54
C PHE A 218 -2.75 -14.38 6.09
N ILE A 219 -1.80 -13.43 6.11
CA ILE A 219 -0.39 -13.68 5.77
C ILE A 219 0.19 -14.77 6.67
N GLN A 220 0.04 -14.66 8.00
CA GLN A 220 0.56 -15.65 8.94
C GLN A 220 0.04 -17.07 8.67
N SER A 221 -1.27 -17.21 8.42
CA SER A 221 -1.89 -18.52 8.17
C SER A 221 -1.43 -19.21 6.87
N HIS A 222 -1.01 -18.44 5.86
CA HIS A 222 -0.60 -18.97 4.56
C HIS A 222 0.92 -19.03 4.38
N VAL A 223 1.68 -18.37 5.24
CA VAL A 223 3.15 -18.42 5.27
C VAL A 223 3.66 -19.54 6.18
N GLN A 224 2.91 -19.92 7.22
CA GLN A 224 3.29 -20.99 8.18
C GLN A 224 2.80 -22.40 7.81
N ASN A 225 1.85 -22.53 6.89
CA ASN A 225 1.34 -23.81 6.35
C ASN A 225 2.06 -24.13 5.06
#